data_AF-A0A7J9VKJ5-F1
#
_entry.id   AF-A0A7J9VKJ5-F1
#
_cell.length_a   1.000
_cell.length_b   1.000
_cell.length_c   1.000
_cell.angle_alpha   90.00
_cell.angle_beta   90.00
_cell.angle_gamma   90.00
#
_symmetry.space_group_name_H-M   'P 1'
#
loop_
_entity.id
_entity.type
_entity.pdbx_description
1 polymer ?
#
loop_
_entity_poly.entity_id
_entity_poly.type
_entity_poly.pdbx_seq_one_letter_code
_entity_poly.pdbx_strand_id
1 'polypeptide(L)'
;YRQNAVWLISDNTLKAVRKLEDSTGRPLWEPFATSGMETVPGGILLGHRVVIDQAMPDMGVSAKSWVFGDLRESYVIRRVRDLQLVVNPWTRANEGQVEYTLWARADGTPQNDNSFIIGANSAT
;
A
#
# COMPACT_ATOMS: atom_id res chain seq x y z
N TYR A 1 -9.18 -17.12 1.56
CA TYR A 1 -8.49 -15.82 1.64
C TYR A 1 -7.12 -15.88 2.32
N ARG A 2 -6.94 -16.54 3.48
CA ARG A 2 -5.65 -16.51 4.21
C ARG A 2 -4.43 -16.98 3.40
N GLN A 3 -4.58 -17.97 2.51
CA GLN A 3 -3.46 -18.49 1.71
C GLN A 3 -2.74 -17.40 0.88
N ASN A 4 -3.47 -16.41 0.38
CA ASN A 4 -2.93 -15.32 -0.45
C ASN A 4 -2.98 -13.96 0.26
N ALA A 5 -3.28 -13.95 1.57
CA ALA A 5 -3.49 -12.71 2.29
C ALA A 5 -2.18 -11.92 2.43
N VAL A 6 -2.32 -10.60 2.34
CA VAL A 6 -1.23 -9.64 2.54
C VAL A 6 -1.64 -8.59 3.56
N TRP A 7 -0.65 -7.99 4.20
CA TRP A 7 -0.81 -6.79 5.02
C TRP A 7 -0.66 -5.55 4.14
N LEU A 8 -1.55 -4.57 4.28
CA LEU A 8 -1.41 -3.23 3.71
C LEU A 8 -1.33 -2.22 4.84
N ILE A 9 -0.20 -1.52 4.97
CA ILE A 9 0.06 -0.56 6.05
C ILE A 9 0.92 0.61 5.56
N SER A 10 0.90 1.74 6.28
CA SER A 10 1.85 2.84 6.06
C SER A 10 3.23 2.54 6.64
N ASP A 11 4.27 3.27 6.21
CA ASP A 11 5.63 3.07 6.74
C ASP A 11 5.74 3.50 8.21
N ASN A 12 5.01 4.54 8.63
CA ASN A 12 4.91 4.92 10.04
C ASN A 12 4.25 3.83 10.89
N THR A 13 3.26 3.13 10.33
CA THR A 13 2.63 1.98 10.99
C THR A 13 3.61 0.81 11.10
N LEU A 14 4.38 0.52 10.04
CA LEU A 14 5.44 -0.49 10.09
C LEU A 14 6.51 -0.15 11.15
N LYS A 15 6.89 1.12 11.26
CA LYS A 15 7.83 1.60 12.28
C LYS A 15 7.32 1.37 13.69
N ALA A 16 6.01 1.54 13.93
CA ALA A 16 5.41 1.23 15.22
C ALA A 16 5.45 -0.29 15.50
N VAL A 17 5.14 -1.12 14.51
CA VAL A 17 5.24 -2.59 14.62
C VAL A 17 6.68 -3.04 14.95
N ARG A 18 7.69 -2.42 14.35
CA ARG A 18 9.12 -2.68 14.65
C ARG A 18 9.53 -2.37 16.08
N LYS A 19 8.81 -1.46 16.76
CA LYS A 19 9.10 -1.07 18.15
C LYS A 19 8.39 -1.97 19.16
N LEU A 20 7.63 -2.96 18.72
CA LEU A 20 6.98 -3.90 19.62
C LEU A 20 8.06 -4.83 20.20
N GLU A 21 8.25 -4.74 21.50
CA GLU A 21 9.22 -5.52 22.26
C GLU A 21 8.51 -6.48 23.22
N ASP A 22 9.17 -7.57 23.55
CA ASP A 22 8.76 -8.45 24.64
C ASP A 22 9.05 -7.82 26.02
N SER A 23 8.63 -8.47 27.09
CA SER A 23 8.87 -8.00 28.48
C SER A 23 10.35 -7.93 28.87
N THR A 24 11.25 -8.43 28.03
CA THR A 24 12.71 -8.41 28.22
C THR A 24 13.42 -7.41 27.30
N GLY A 25 12.66 -6.58 26.56
CA GLY A 25 13.19 -5.55 25.66
C GLY A 25 13.68 -6.10 24.32
N ARG A 26 13.30 -7.31 23.93
CA ARG A 26 13.67 -7.89 22.63
C ARG A 26 12.57 -7.60 21.61
N PRO A 27 12.92 -7.16 20.39
CA PRO A 27 11.91 -6.91 19.35
C PRO A 27 11.18 -8.21 18.98
N LEU A 28 9.85 -8.15 18.94
CA LEU A 28 8.99 -9.28 18.54
C LEU A 28 9.09 -9.59 17.04
N TRP A 29 9.46 -8.58 16.26
CA TRP A 29 9.55 -8.68 14.82
C TRP A 29 10.81 -7.99 14.33
N GLU A 30 11.64 -8.75 13.62
CA GLU A 30 12.75 -8.22 12.86
C GLU A 30 12.54 -8.58 11.38
N PRO A 31 12.81 -7.64 10.45
CA PRO A 31 12.83 -7.99 9.03
C PRO A 31 13.92 -9.05 8.84
N PHE A 32 13.54 -10.22 8.33
CA PHE A 32 14.48 -11.31 8.06
C PHE A 32 15.70 -10.80 7.28
N ALA A 33 16.82 -10.61 7.99
CA ALA A 33 18.13 -10.32 7.40
C ALA A 33 18.81 -11.66 7.07
N THR A 34 18.12 -12.54 6.34
CA THR A 34 18.74 -13.78 5.88
C THR A 34 19.41 -13.53 4.55
N SER A 35 20.74 -13.51 4.60
CA SER A 35 21.67 -13.50 3.48
C SER A 35 21.15 -14.23 2.24
N GLY A 36 20.73 -13.48 1.22
CA GLY A 36 20.49 -14.01 -0.13
C GLY A 36 19.04 -14.10 -0.60
N MET A 37 18.03 -13.79 0.22
CA MET A 37 16.64 -13.72 -0.23
C MET A 37 16.21 -12.26 -0.36
N GLU A 38 15.84 -11.85 -1.57
CA GLU A 38 15.46 -10.47 -1.91
C GLU A 38 14.62 -9.82 -0.80
N THR A 39 15.15 -8.73 -0.24
CA THR A 39 14.48 -7.93 0.79
C THR A 39 13.16 -7.42 0.22
N VAL A 40 12.07 -8.12 0.48
CA VAL A 40 10.74 -7.62 0.14
C VAL A 40 10.51 -6.35 0.95
N PRO A 41 10.26 -5.19 0.31
CA PRO A 41 9.95 -3.95 1.03
C PRO A 41 8.78 -4.21 1.98
N GLY A 42 8.97 -4.00 3.28
CA GLY A 42 7.99 -4.28 4.34
C GLY A 42 8.19 -5.60 5.11
N GLY A 43 8.91 -6.57 4.55
CA GLY A 43 9.17 -7.87 5.19
C GLY A 43 7.97 -8.81 5.27
N ILE A 44 8.10 -9.87 6.08
CA ILE A 44 7.05 -10.87 6.33
C ILE A 44 6.57 -10.69 7.77
N LEU A 45 5.29 -10.35 7.95
CA LEU A 45 4.65 -10.21 9.26
C LEU A 45 3.64 -11.35 9.46
N LEU A 46 3.82 -12.12 10.53
CA LEU A 46 2.95 -13.26 10.87
C LEU A 46 2.75 -14.26 9.70
N GLY A 47 3.81 -14.51 8.92
CA GLY A 47 3.77 -15.43 7.77
C GLY A 47 3.18 -14.84 6.49
N HIS A 48 2.78 -13.56 6.48
CA HIS A 48 2.20 -12.88 5.32
C HIS A 48 3.08 -11.71 4.88
N ARG A 49 3.10 -11.46 3.56
CA ARG A 49 3.83 -10.33 2.99
C ARG A 49 3.21 -9.01 3.43
N VAL A 50 4.06 -8.04 3.74
CA VAL A 50 3.67 -6.64 3.95
C VAL A 50 3.81 -5.85 2.66
N VAL A 51 2.78 -5.08 2.33
CA VAL A 51 2.74 -4.10 1.24
C VAL A 51 2.64 -2.73 1.89
N ILE A 52 3.55 -1.85 1.50
CA ILE A 52 3.60 -0.48 2.01
C ILE A 52 2.82 0.43 1.07
N ASP A 53 1.82 1.12 1.62
CA ASP A 53 1.05 2.14 0.92
C ASP A 53 1.00 3.42 1.76
N GLN A 54 1.58 4.49 1.23
CA GLN A 54 1.64 5.79 1.92
C GLN A 54 0.31 6.55 1.88
N ALA A 55 -0.67 6.08 1.10
CA ALA A 55 -2.02 6.62 1.12
C ALA A 55 -2.85 6.06 2.29
N MET A 56 -2.40 4.99 2.95
CA MET A 56 -3.03 4.49 4.18
C MET A 56 -2.81 5.47 5.32
N PRO A 57 -3.83 5.71 6.17
CA PRO A 57 -3.69 6.61 7.30
C PRO A 57 -2.75 6.02 8.35
N ASP A 58 -1.97 6.89 8.99
CA ASP A 58 -1.08 6.49 10.08
C ASP A 58 -1.86 6.04 11.32
N MET A 59 -1.17 5.35 12.23
CA MET A 59 -1.75 4.90 13.50
C MET A 59 -2.25 6.08 14.33
N GLY A 60 -3.56 6.13 14.57
CA GLY A 60 -4.23 7.11 15.42
C GLY A 60 -5.59 6.62 15.90
N VAL A 61 -6.23 7.39 16.79
CA VAL A 61 -7.54 7.03 17.36
C VAL A 61 -8.58 6.87 16.24
N SER A 62 -9.23 5.70 16.16
CA SER A 62 -10.22 5.36 15.14
C SER A 62 -9.69 5.41 13.69
N ALA A 63 -8.37 5.55 13.50
CA ALA A 63 -7.77 5.51 12.18
C ALA A 63 -7.73 4.07 11.65
N LYS A 64 -8.17 3.89 10.40
CA LYS A 64 -8.15 2.60 9.69
C LYS A 64 -6.76 2.31 9.12
N SER A 65 -5.80 2.08 10.01
CA SER A 65 -4.37 2.14 9.68
C SER A 65 -3.79 0.86 9.09
N TRP A 66 -4.56 -0.23 9.06
CA TRP A 66 -4.10 -1.49 8.48
C TRP A 66 -5.24 -2.29 7.84
N VAL A 67 -4.88 -3.03 6.79
CA VAL A 67 -5.75 -3.99 6.11
C VAL A 67 -5.05 -5.34 6.05
N PHE A 68 -5.81 -6.41 6.25
CA PHE A 68 -5.35 -7.78 6.06
C PHE A 68 -6.34 -8.57 5.21
N GLY A 69 -5.87 -9.19 4.14
CA GLY A 69 -6.75 -9.97 3.27
C GLY A 69 -6.17 -10.31 1.92
N ASP A 70 -6.95 -11.03 1.12
CA ASP A 70 -6.63 -11.27 -0.29
C ASP A 70 -7.10 -10.07 -1.12
N LEU A 71 -6.20 -9.11 -1.34
CA LEU A 71 -6.52 -7.88 -2.05
C LEU A 71 -6.83 -8.09 -3.54
N ARG A 72 -6.41 -9.21 -4.12
CA ARG A 72 -6.68 -9.53 -5.53
C ARG A 72 -8.13 -9.92 -5.74
N GLU A 73 -8.70 -10.63 -4.77
CA GLU A 73 -10.11 -11.02 -4.79
C GLU A 73 -11.01 -9.90 -4.25
N SER A 74 -10.49 -9.04 -3.36
CA SER A 74 -11.28 -7.99 -2.74
C SER A 74 -11.64 -6.85 -3.68
N TYR A 75 -10.68 -6.35 -4.46
CA TYR A 75 -10.80 -5.07 -5.16
C TYR A 75 -10.36 -5.18 -6.61
N VAL A 76 -11.27 -4.84 -7.52
CA VAL A 76 -10.99 -4.88 -8.95
C VAL A 76 -10.84 -3.46 -9.47
N ILE A 77 -9.70 -3.22 -10.11
CA ILE A 77 -9.41 -1.97 -10.82
C ILE A 77 -9.64 -2.19 -12.31
N ARG A 78 -10.60 -1.44 -12.87
CA ARG A 78 -10.86 -1.41 -14.30
C ARG A 78 -10.18 -0.21 -14.94
N ARG A 79 -9.22 -0.46 -15.83
CA ARG A 79 -8.66 0.59 -16.69
C ARG A 79 -9.45 0.65 -17.99
N VAL A 80 -9.91 1.85 -18.38
CA VAL A 80 -10.73 2.05 -19.60
C VAL A 80 -9.86 2.05 -20.85
N ARG A 81 -8.70 2.70 -20.78
CA ARG A 81 -7.66 2.74 -21.82
C ARG A 81 -6.31 2.95 -21.13
N ASP A 82 -5.24 2.59 -21.82
CA ASP A 82 -3.88 2.95 -21.43
C ASP A 82 -3.68 4.48 -21.37
N LEU A 83 -2.59 4.88 -20.72
CA LEU A 83 -2.17 6.27 -20.59
C LEU A 83 -1.98 6.88 -21.98
N GLN A 84 -2.58 8.04 -22.22
CA GLN A 84 -2.36 8.79 -23.45
C GLN A 84 -1.64 10.09 -23.12
N LEU A 85 -0.49 10.25 -23.77
CA LEU A 85 0.31 11.46 -23.75
C LEU A 85 -0.05 12.30 -24.97
N VAL A 86 -0.42 13.55 -24.74
CA VAL A 86 -0.59 14.56 -25.78
C VAL A 86 0.52 15.58 -25.59
N VAL A 87 1.36 15.70 -26.61
CA VAL A 87 2.42 16.69 -26.68
C VAL A 87 1.94 17.82 -27.59
N ASN A 88 1.77 19.01 -27.05
CA ASN A 88 1.31 20.18 -27.77
C ASN A 88 2.43 21.23 -27.88
N PRO A 89 3.11 21.32 -29.04
CA PRO A 89 4.14 22.32 -29.29
C PRO A 89 3.60 23.67 -29.79
N TRP A 90 2.30 23.84 -30.01
CA TRP A 90 1.77 25.00 -30.74
C TRP A 90 1.22 26.11 -29.83
N THR A 91 0.41 25.77 -28.81
CA THR A 91 -0.34 26.76 -28.03
C THR A 91 0.54 27.74 -27.25
N ARG A 92 1.73 27.31 -26.82
CA ARG A 92 2.74 28.16 -26.15
C ARG A 92 4.05 28.29 -26.92
N ALA A 93 4.00 28.11 -28.24
CA ALA A 93 5.18 28.24 -29.08
C ALA A 93 5.81 29.64 -28.99
N ASN A 94 4.99 30.68 -28.86
CA ASN A 94 5.45 32.07 -28.71
C ASN A 94 6.28 32.32 -27.44
N GLU A 95 6.10 31.47 -26.41
CA GLU A 95 6.86 31.52 -25.14
C GLU A 95 8.02 30.52 -25.15
N GLY A 96 8.24 29.78 -26.26
CA GLY A 96 9.25 28.74 -26.37
C GLY A 96 8.95 27.47 -25.56
N GLN A 97 7.68 27.22 -25.21
CA GLN A 97 7.27 26.12 -24.33
C GLN A 97 6.55 24.99 -25.10
N VAL A 98 6.64 23.78 -24.58
CA VAL A 98 5.90 22.59 -25.05
C VAL A 98 5.04 22.06 -23.90
N GLU A 99 3.75 21.89 -24.15
CA GLU A 99 2.80 21.41 -23.14
C GLU A 99 2.66 19.88 -23.23
N TYR A 100 2.83 19.21 -22.10
CA TYR A 100 2.64 17.77 -21.97
C TYR A 100 1.38 17.50 -21.14
N THR A 101 0.36 16.92 -21.77
CA THR A 101 -0.87 16.51 -21.08
C THR A 101 -0.95 14.99 -21.06
N LEU A 102 -1.01 14.42 -19.86
CA LEU A 102 -1.19 12.99 -19.65
C LEU A 102 -2.62 12.73 -19.19
N TRP A 103 -3.32 11.78 -19.81
CA TRP A 103 -4.64 11.37 -19.36
C TRP A 103 -4.74 9.86 -19.19
N ALA A 104 -5.46 9.46 -18.15
CA ALA A 104 -5.86 8.08 -17.90
C ALA A 104 -7.27 8.08 -17.29
N ARG A 105 -7.99 6.98 -17.52
CA ARG A 105 -9.29 6.72 -16.90
C ARG A 105 -9.30 5.33 -16.30
N ALA A 106 -9.58 5.27 -15.00
CA ALA A 106 -9.71 4.03 -14.27
C ALA A 106 -10.88 4.14 -13.28
N ASP A 107 -11.56 3.02 -13.10
CA ASP A 107 -12.61 2.81 -12.10
C ASP A 107 -12.16 1.71 -11.14
N GLY A 108 -12.73 1.66 -9.95
CA GLY A 108 -12.44 0.60 -8.98
C GLY A 108 -13.65 0.33 -8.09
N THR A 109 -13.86 -0.94 -7.76
CA THR A 109 -14.95 -1.35 -6.88
C THR A 109 -14.57 -2.58 -6.04
N PRO A 110 -14.98 -2.64 -4.76
CA PRO A 110 -14.89 -3.88 -4.00
C PRO A 110 -15.83 -4.93 -4.60
N GLN A 111 -15.33 -6.14 -4.79
CA GLN A 111 -16.11 -7.28 -5.31
C GLN A 111 -16.47 -8.28 -4.21
N ASN A 112 -15.57 -8.49 -3.25
CA ASN A 112 -15.78 -9.45 -2.17
C ASN A 112 -15.39 -8.83 -0.81
N ASP A 113 -16.39 -8.38 -0.07
CA ASP A 113 -16.19 -7.75 1.25
C ASP A 113 -15.67 -8.73 2.32
N ASN A 114 -15.87 -10.04 2.15
CA ASN A 114 -15.42 -11.06 3.11
C ASN A 114 -13.95 -11.43 2.94
N SER A 115 -13.30 -10.95 1.89
CA SER A 115 -11.92 -11.31 1.54
C SER A 115 -10.86 -10.51 2.32
N PHE A 116 -11.26 -9.43 2.98
CA PHE A 116 -10.37 -8.56 3.75
C PHE A 116 -11.01 -8.08 5.06
N ILE A 117 -10.15 -7.71 6.00
CA ILE A 117 -10.51 -7.03 7.23
C ILE A 117 -9.72 -5.73 7.33
N ILE A 118 -10.38 -4.67 7.77
CA ILE A 118 -9.76 -3.39 8.09
C ILE A 118 -9.75 -3.23 9.60
N GLY A 119 -8.58 -2.95 10.16
CA GLY A 119 -8.48 -2.64 11.56
C GLY A 119 -8.46 -1.15 11.82
N ALA A 120 -9.21 -0.74 12.85
CA ALA A 120 -9.09 0.57 13.45
C ALA A 120 -8.35 0.45 14.77
N ASN A 121 -7.39 1.35 15.01
CA ASN A 121 -6.73 1.38 16.31
C ASN A 121 -7.67 2.00 17.34
N SER A 122 -7.96 1.26 18.41
CA SER A 122 -8.57 1.82 19.61
C SER A 122 -7.60 2.81 20.24
N ALA A 123 -8.11 3.91 20.78
CA ALA A 123 -7.29 4.90 21.47
C ALA A 123 -6.36 4.24 22.50
N THR A 124 -5.15 4.79 22.60
CA THR A 124 -4.12 4.41 23.60
C THR A 124 -4.66 4.43 25.01
#